data_AF-A0A7G2F4J7-F1
#
_entry.id   AF-A0A7G2F4J7-F1
#
_cell.length_a   1.000
_cell.length_b   1.000
_cell.length_c   1.000
_cell.angle_alpha   90.00
_cell.angle_beta   90.00
_cell.angle_gamma   90.00
#
_symmetry.space_group_name_H-M   'P 1'
#
loop_
_entity.id
_entity.type
_entity.pdbx_description
1 polymer ?
#
loop_
_entity_poly.entity_id
_entity_poly.type
_entity_poly.pdbx_seq_one_letter_code
_entity_poly.pdbx_strand_id
1 'polypeptide(L)'
;MKFVKKTPCAKPSDPSSTEEKPASPAKEVPVKRPEEANDVVEKTQQKASAASPAKEIPVARPIIVEEEKYILEKTQFEAIASSSEIREALKDEALQKLIYSIDSSSNPLQELDEAMGIEAFREFTDKILSNISKSNDEQ
;
A
#
# COMPACT_ATOMS: atom_id res chain seq x y z
N MET A 1 42.02 38.31 11.11
CA MET A 1 42.14 37.60 12.41
C MET A 1 40.96 36.64 12.48
N LYS A 2 41.11 35.31 12.45
CA LYS A 2 41.40 34.43 13.61
C LYS A 2 40.46 34.71 14.80
N PHE A 3 39.72 33.75 15.38
CA PHE A 3 40.02 32.32 15.55
C PHE A 3 38.80 31.38 15.40
N VAL A 4 39.09 30.13 15.05
CA VAL A 4 38.16 28.97 15.09
C VAL A 4 38.11 28.41 16.51
N LYS A 5 36.95 27.88 16.94
CA LYS A 5 36.89 26.85 17.98
C LYS A 5 36.01 25.67 17.56
N LYS A 6 36.64 24.68 16.95
CA LYS A 6 36.14 23.29 16.84
C LYS A 6 36.54 22.51 18.12
N THR A 7 35.98 21.30 18.22
CA THR A 7 36.38 20.13 19.05
C THR A 7 36.00 20.14 20.55
N PRO A 8 35.93 18.97 21.22
CA PRO A 8 36.14 17.58 20.73
C PRO A 8 35.01 16.57 21.01
N CYS A 9 35.23 15.36 20.50
CA CYS A 9 34.43 14.14 20.61
C CYS A 9 34.32 13.55 22.04
N ALA A 10 33.32 12.67 22.24
CA ALA A 10 33.55 11.35 22.84
C ALA A 10 32.50 10.32 22.38
N LYS A 11 32.96 9.26 21.71
CA LYS A 11 32.40 7.89 21.72
C LYS A 11 33.55 7.02 22.25
N PRO A 12 33.29 6.02 23.09
CA PRO A 12 33.01 4.69 22.52
C PRO A 12 32.02 3.81 23.34
N SER A 13 31.60 2.71 22.69
CA SER A 13 31.57 1.30 23.13
C SER A 13 31.50 0.89 24.61
N ASP A 14 30.92 -0.27 24.97
CA ASP A 14 29.98 -1.18 24.27
C ASP A 14 29.10 -1.91 25.34
N PRO A 15 29.08 -3.25 25.52
CA PRO A 15 27.81 -3.97 25.69
C PRO A 15 27.54 -4.41 27.13
N SER A 16 26.29 -4.78 27.42
CA SER A 16 25.97 -5.53 28.64
C SER A 16 24.91 -6.61 28.39
N SER A 17 25.41 -7.79 28.01
CA SER A 17 24.78 -9.08 28.33
C SER A 17 25.64 -9.78 29.37
N THR A 18 25.04 -10.20 30.47
CA THR A 18 25.53 -11.18 31.47
C THR A 18 24.28 -11.85 32.06
N GLU A 19 24.06 -13.16 31.90
CA GLU A 19 24.53 -14.26 32.79
C GLU A 19 23.93 -14.19 34.22
N GLU A 20 23.49 -15.25 34.91
CA GLU A 20 23.31 -16.71 34.69
C GLU A 20 22.06 -17.17 35.54
N LYS A 21 21.30 -18.24 35.23
CA LYS A 21 21.43 -19.68 35.66
C LYS A 21 21.56 -19.89 37.20
N PRO A 22 21.11 -21.01 37.84
CA PRO A 22 20.38 -22.23 37.41
C PRO A 22 19.00 -22.39 38.14
N ALA A 23 18.29 -23.53 38.33
CA ALA A 23 18.47 -24.97 38.02
C ALA A 23 17.11 -25.71 37.86
N SER A 24 17.12 -26.95 37.34
CA SER A 24 16.02 -27.96 37.42
C SER A 24 16.23 -28.91 38.63
N PRO A 25 15.25 -29.75 39.06
CA PRO A 25 14.92 -31.06 38.44
C PRO A 25 13.41 -31.47 38.55
N ALA A 26 12.86 -32.58 38.02
CA ALA A 26 13.20 -33.57 36.97
C ALA A 26 12.00 -34.54 36.72
N LYS A 27 12.19 -35.51 35.79
CA LYS A 27 11.41 -36.72 35.42
C LYS A 27 10.59 -36.60 34.13
N GLU A 28 11.07 -37.10 32.98
CA GLU A 28 11.22 -38.53 32.52
C GLU A 28 9.91 -39.07 31.86
N VAL A 29 9.79 -39.33 30.54
CA VAL A 29 10.46 -40.33 29.63
C VAL A 29 9.43 -41.45 29.26
N PRO A 30 9.39 -42.11 28.06
CA PRO A 30 9.97 -41.77 26.73
C PRO A 30 9.30 -42.39 25.42
N VAL A 31 9.93 -42.15 24.23
CA VAL A 31 9.93 -42.89 22.90
C VAL A 31 8.58 -43.19 22.19
N LYS A 32 8.38 -42.89 20.88
CA LYS A 32 8.83 -43.71 19.72
C LYS A 32 8.88 -43.00 18.34
N ARG A 33 9.88 -43.42 17.54
CA ARG A 33 10.18 -43.19 16.10
C ARG A 33 10.02 -44.55 15.37
N PRO A 34 9.55 -44.63 14.11
CA PRO A 34 10.41 -44.76 12.90
C PRO A 34 9.86 -43.88 11.72
N GLU A 35 10.54 -43.48 10.64
CA GLU A 35 11.23 -44.21 9.54
C GLU A 35 10.38 -45.33 8.88
N GLU A 36 10.33 -45.53 7.55
CA GLU A 36 11.05 -44.92 6.41
C GLU A 36 10.21 -44.96 5.10
N ALA A 37 10.71 -44.28 4.06
CA ALA A 37 10.51 -44.36 2.60
C ALA A 37 9.40 -45.21 1.93
N ASN A 38 8.81 -44.61 0.87
CA ASN A 38 8.81 -45.24 -0.47
C ASN A 38 8.81 -44.20 -1.61
N ASP A 39 9.83 -44.29 -2.46
CA ASP A 39 10.07 -43.51 -3.69
C ASP A 39 9.15 -43.97 -4.84
N VAL A 40 8.56 -43.01 -5.58
CA VAL A 40 8.19 -43.19 -6.99
C VAL A 40 8.45 -41.89 -7.75
N VAL A 41 9.50 -41.89 -8.57
CA VAL A 41 9.72 -40.90 -9.62
C VAL A 41 8.69 -41.06 -10.74
N GLU A 42 7.92 -40.01 -11.05
CA GLU A 42 7.34 -39.84 -12.39
C GLU A 42 7.78 -38.51 -13.02
N LYS A 43 8.60 -38.62 -14.06
CA LYS A 43 9.20 -37.51 -14.80
C LYS A 43 8.38 -37.21 -16.05
N THR A 44 7.46 -36.26 -15.97
CA THR A 44 6.83 -35.67 -17.16
C THR A 44 7.25 -34.21 -17.32
N GLN A 45 8.20 -34.00 -18.24
CA GLN A 45 8.49 -32.68 -18.76
C GLN A 45 7.29 -32.20 -19.58
N GLN A 46 6.85 -30.94 -19.41
CA GLN A 46 6.70 -30.06 -20.57
C GLN A 46 6.55 -28.57 -20.21
N LYS A 47 7.45 -27.79 -20.83
CA LYS A 47 7.23 -26.45 -21.36
C LYS A 47 6.95 -25.31 -20.37
N ALA A 48 7.95 -24.45 -20.23
CA ALA A 48 7.77 -23.09 -19.74
C ALA A 48 6.75 -22.34 -20.61
N SER A 49 5.59 -22.03 -20.04
CA SER A 49 4.69 -20.99 -20.54
C SER A 49 5.11 -19.69 -19.89
N ALA A 50 5.32 -18.65 -20.70
CA ALA A 50 5.67 -17.34 -20.19
C ALA A 50 4.57 -16.86 -19.22
N ALA A 51 4.94 -16.61 -17.97
CA ALA A 51 4.06 -16.01 -16.98
C ALA A 51 3.86 -14.53 -17.35
N SER A 52 2.91 -14.27 -18.25
CA SER A 52 2.31 -12.95 -18.38
C SER A 52 1.80 -12.56 -16.98
N PRO A 53 2.05 -11.33 -16.48
CA PRO A 53 1.57 -10.92 -15.17
C PRO A 53 0.06 -11.15 -15.11
N ALA A 54 -0.38 -11.97 -14.16
CA ALA A 54 -1.80 -12.15 -13.92
C ALA A 54 -2.36 -10.77 -13.55
N LYS A 55 -3.21 -10.22 -14.42
CA LYS A 55 -3.84 -8.92 -14.17
C LYS A 55 -4.82 -9.13 -13.03
N GLU A 56 -4.35 -8.85 -11.82
CA GLU A 56 -5.12 -8.98 -10.58
C GLU A 56 -6.41 -8.18 -10.75
N ILE A 57 -7.54 -8.89 -10.73
CA ILE A 57 -8.85 -8.27 -10.92
C ILE A 57 -9.19 -7.63 -9.58
N PRO A 58 -9.36 -6.30 -9.50
CA PRO A 58 -9.68 -5.65 -8.25
C PRO A 58 -11.01 -6.19 -7.73
N VAL A 59 -10.98 -6.73 -6.51
CA VAL A 59 -12.19 -7.22 -5.84
C VAL A 59 -13.04 -6.01 -5.49
N ALA A 60 -14.22 -5.90 -6.12
CA ALA A 60 -15.12 -4.78 -5.90
C ALA A 60 -15.51 -4.67 -4.42
N ARG A 61 -15.15 -3.56 -3.79
CA ARG A 61 -15.48 -3.27 -2.39
C ARG A 61 -16.97 -2.86 -2.30
N PRO A 62 -17.73 -3.33 -1.30
CA PRO A 62 -19.10 -2.86 -1.08
C PRO A 62 -19.11 -1.35 -0.85
N ILE A 63 -19.93 -0.63 -1.61
CA ILE A 63 -20.12 0.81 -1.44
C ILE A 63 -21.05 1.02 -0.24
N ILE A 64 -20.50 1.49 0.88
CA ILE A 64 -21.25 1.86 2.09
C ILE A 64 -21.22 3.38 2.17
N VAL A 65 -22.39 4.02 2.18
CA VAL A 65 -22.53 5.48 2.27
C VAL A 65 -23.43 5.81 3.46
N GLU A 66 -22.97 6.71 4.32
CA GLU A 66 -23.68 7.09 5.55
C GLU A 66 -24.76 8.17 5.29
N GLU A 67 -24.54 9.06 4.32
CA GLU A 67 -25.42 10.17 3.98
C GLU A 67 -25.50 10.39 2.47
N GLU A 68 -26.69 10.70 1.93
CA GLU A 68 -26.92 10.92 0.50
C GLU A 68 -26.05 12.06 -0.09
N LYS A 69 -25.65 13.05 0.72
CA LYS A 69 -24.80 14.18 0.29
C LYS A 69 -23.39 13.76 -0.18
N TYR A 70 -22.95 12.53 0.10
CA TYR A 70 -21.68 11.98 -0.39
C TYR A 70 -21.84 11.21 -1.71
N ILE A 71 -23.06 11.05 -2.22
CA ILE A 71 -23.35 10.42 -3.50
C ILE A 71 -23.38 11.50 -4.58
N LEU A 72 -22.65 11.27 -5.68
CA LEU A 72 -22.67 12.17 -6.82
C LEU A 72 -23.85 11.85 -7.76
N GLU A 73 -24.44 12.89 -8.35
CA GLU A 73 -25.46 12.76 -9.39
C GLU A 73 -24.86 12.36 -10.74
N LYS A 74 -25.71 11.81 -11.63
CA LYS A 74 -25.32 11.44 -13.00
C LYS A 74 -24.70 12.62 -13.77
N THR A 75 -25.25 13.81 -13.62
CA THR A 75 -24.78 15.07 -14.19
C THR A 75 -23.36 15.43 -13.73
N GLN A 76 -23.07 15.25 -12.44
CA GLN A 76 -21.75 15.48 -11.86
C GLN A 76 -20.70 14.48 -12.41
N PHE A 77 -21.08 13.19 -12.53
CA PHE A 77 -20.22 12.20 -13.21
C PHE A 77 -19.99 12.52 -14.70
N GLU A 78 -21.00 13.01 -15.41
CA GLU A 78 -20.89 13.44 -16.81
C GLU A 78 -19.98 14.68 -16.96
N ALA A 79 -20.02 15.62 -16.02
CA ALA A 79 -19.11 16.77 -15.97
C ALA A 79 -17.64 16.33 -15.76
N ILE A 80 -17.39 15.45 -14.78
CA ILE A 80 -16.06 14.86 -14.53
C ILE A 80 -15.54 14.14 -15.78
N ALA A 81 -16.37 13.31 -16.44
CA ALA A 81 -15.96 12.56 -17.62
C ALA A 81 -15.74 13.44 -18.87
N SER A 82 -16.45 14.56 -18.97
CA SER A 82 -16.34 15.51 -20.10
C SER A 82 -15.15 16.47 -19.96
N SER A 83 -14.68 16.71 -18.74
CA SER A 83 -13.54 17.58 -18.46
C SER A 83 -12.26 17.08 -19.15
N SER A 84 -11.77 17.88 -20.10
CA SER A 84 -10.47 17.65 -20.74
C SER A 84 -9.34 17.71 -19.73
N GLU A 85 -9.37 18.66 -18.80
CA GLU A 85 -8.31 18.85 -17.80
C GLU A 85 -8.14 17.62 -16.88
N ILE A 86 -9.25 17.03 -16.42
CA ILE A 86 -9.23 15.77 -15.64
C ILE A 86 -8.68 14.62 -16.49
N ARG A 87 -9.12 14.49 -17.75
CA ARG A 87 -8.64 13.45 -18.67
C ARG A 87 -7.18 13.59 -19.08
N GLU A 88 -6.66 14.81 -19.17
CA GLU A 88 -5.25 15.09 -19.44
C GLU A 88 -4.40 14.80 -18.20
N ALA A 89 -4.83 15.19 -16.99
CA ALA A 89 -4.15 14.84 -15.74
C ALA A 89 -4.03 13.32 -15.55
N LEU A 90 -5.09 12.56 -15.87
CA LEU A 90 -5.08 11.10 -15.81
C LEU A 90 -4.13 10.41 -16.81
N LYS A 91 -3.45 11.14 -17.70
CA LYS A 91 -2.36 10.55 -18.52
C LYS A 91 -1.08 10.31 -17.72
N ASP A 92 -0.93 10.91 -16.55
CA ASP A 92 0.20 10.65 -15.65
C ASP A 92 0.08 9.25 -15.03
N GLU A 93 1.05 8.39 -15.33
CA GLU A 93 1.10 7.04 -14.76
C GLU A 93 1.33 7.02 -13.24
N ALA A 94 2.06 7.99 -12.68
CA ALA A 94 2.31 8.06 -11.24
C ALA A 94 1.02 8.43 -10.51
N LEU A 95 0.26 9.37 -11.04
CA LEU A 95 -1.07 9.72 -10.53
C LEU A 95 -2.04 8.53 -10.62
N GLN A 96 -2.08 7.81 -11.76
CA GLN A 96 -2.89 6.60 -11.90
C GLN A 96 -2.51 5.51 -10.88
N LYS A 97 -1.21 5.27 -10.65
CA LYS A 97 -0.72 4.28 -9.67
C LYS A 97 -1.11 4.67 -8.24
N LEU A 98 -1.07 5.96 -7.91
CA LEU A 98 -1.49 6.49 -6.61
C LEU A 98 -3.01 6.38 -6.38
N ILE A 99 -3.83 6.72 -7.38
CA ILE A 99 -5.28 6.50 -7.33
C ILE A 99 -5.59 5.00 -7.13
N TYR A 100 -4.89 4.13 -7.85
CA TYR A 100 -5.04 2.69 -7.73
C TYR A 100 -4.58 2.14 -6.36
N SER A 101 -3.50 2.67 -5.76
CA SER A 101 -3.07 2.23 -4.43
C SER A 101 -4.08 2.63 -3.35
N ILE A 102 -4.65 3.84 -3.43
CA ILE A 102 -5.74 4.27 -2.53
C ILE A 102 -6.97 3.37 -2.69
N ASP A 103 -7.39 3.07 -3.93
CA ASP A 103 -8.57 2.23 -4.17
C ASP A 103 -8.34 0.72 -3.91
N SER A 104 -7.10 0.25 -3.86
CA SER A 104 -6.78 -1.14 -3.49
C SER A 104 -6.37 -1.31 -2.02
N SER A 105 -6.09 -0.22 -1.28
CA SER A 105 -5.61 -0.30 0.09
C SER A 105 -6.63 -0.86 1.07
N SER A 106 -6.14 -1.55 2.10
CA SER A 106 -6.91 -1.99 3.27
C SER A 106 -7.26 -0.83 4.22
N ASN A 107 -6.62 0.33 4.08
CA ASN A 107 -6.93 1.55 4.84
C ASN A 107 -6.96 2.79 3.91
N PRO A 108 -7.99 2.93 3.06
CA PRO A 108 -8.03 3.97 2.03
C PRO A 108 -8.07 5.40 2.57
N LEU A 109 -8.55 5.63 3.80
CA LEU A 109 -8.60 6.96 4.41
C LEU A 109 -7.20 7.47 4.78
N GLN A 110 -6.35 6.61 5.36
CA GLN A 110 -4.97 6.96 5.70
C GLN A 110 -4.15 7.25 4.43
N GLU A 111 -4.28 6.41 3.40
CA GLU A 111 -3.60 6.61 2.11
C GLU A 111 -4.05 7.90 1.42
N LEU A 112 -5.34 8.24 1.53
CA LEU A 112 -5.89 9.48 0.99
C LEU A 112 -5.29 10.70 1.71
N ASP A 113 -5.25 10.71 3.05
CA ASP A 113 -4.65 11.78 3.84
C ASP A 113 -3.17 12.00 3.49
N GLU A 114 -2.40 10.91 3.30
CA GLU A 114 -1.00 10.98 2.85
C GLU A 114 -0.88 11.48 1.40
N ALA A 115 -1.76 11.03 0.51
CA ALA A 115 -1.79 11.45 -0.89
C ALA A 115 -2.15 12.94 -1.07
N MET A 116 -2.95 13.54 -0.19
CA MET A 116 -3.24 14.99 -0.21
C MET A 116 -1.99 15.86 0.01
N GLY A 117 -0.93 15.31 0.61
CA GLY A 117 0.38 15.94 0.67
C GLY A 117 1.07 16.07 -0.69
N ILE A 118 0.75 15.18 -1.64
CA ILE A 118 1.35 15.14 -2.98
C ILE A 118 0.66 16.16 -3.89
N GLU A 119 1.43 17.10 -4.42
CA GLU A 119 0.92 18.24 -5.21
C GLU A 119 0.09 17.82 -6.42
N ALA A 120 0.58 16.88 -7.24
CA ALA A 120 -0.13 16.39 -8.42
C ALA A 120 -1.49 15.73 -8.07
N PHE A 121 -1.58 15.05 -6.93
CA PHE A 121 -2.83 14.43 -6.47
C PHE A 121 -3.80 15.47 -5.92
N ARG A 122 -3.31 16.39 -5.08
CA ARG A 122 -4.12 17.51 -4.56
C ARG A 122 -4.71 18.35 -5.70
N GLU A 123 -3.90 18.77 -6.67
CA GLU A 123 -4.40 19.49 -7.84
C GLU A 123 -5.44 18.68 -8.63
N PHE A 124 -5.26 17.37 -8.75
CA PHE A 124 -6.24 16.49 -9.39
C PHE A 124 -7.57 16.47 -8.61
N THR A 125 -7.52 16.37 -7.28
CA THR A 125 -8.74 16.45 -6.45
C THR A 125 -9.42 17.82 -6.54
N ASP A 126 -8.66 18.92 -6.59
CA ASP A 126 -9.22 20.28 -6.77
C ASP A 126 -9.95 20.41 -8.12
N LYS A 127 -9.40 19.82 -9.18
CA LYS A 127 -10.04 19.76 -10.52
C LYS A 127 -11.34 18.96 -10.49
N ILE A 128 -11.38 17.81 -9.79
CA ILE A 128 -12.59 17.00 -9.59
C ILE A 128 -13.66 17.80 -8.83
N LEU A 129 -13.30 18.34 -7.66
CA LEU A 129 -14.20 19.13 -6.82
C LEU A 129 -14.76 20.36 -7.56
N SER A 130 -13.92 21.07 -8.31
CA SER A 130 -14.33 22.22 -9.12
C SER A 130 -15.40 21.86 -10.17
N ASN A 131 -15.34 20.66 -10.77
CA ASN A 131 -16.35 20.23 -11.73
C ASN A 131 -17.68 19.85 -11.04
N ILE A 132 -17.61 19.14 -9.90
CA ILE A 132 -18.78 18.78 -9.10
C ILE A 132 -19.54 20.03 -8.62
N SER A 133 -18.83 21.05 -8.13
CA SER A 133 -19.44 22.31 -7.69
C SER A 133 -20.13 23.06 -8.83
N LYS A 134 -19.48 23.19 -10.00
CA LYS A 134 -20.05 23.92 -11.16
C LYS A 134 -21.37 23.33 -11.63
N SER A 135 -21.50 22.00 -11.65
CA SER A 135 -22.74 21.32 -12.06
C SER A 135 -23.94 21.55 -11.12
N ASN A 136 -23.74 22.15 -9.95
CA ASN A 136 -24.81 22.52 -9.02
C ASN A 136 -25.35 23.94 -9.28
N ASP A 137 -24.59 24.79 -9.97
CA ASP A 137 -24.96 26.19 -10.27
C ASP A 137 -25.76 26.32 -11.59
N GLU A 138 -25.85 25.25 -12.39
CA GLU A 138 -26.52 25.20 -13.71
C GLU A 138 -27.90 24.49 -13.70
N GLN A 139 -28.46 24.20 -12.51
CA GLN A 139 -29.80 23.58 -12.33
C GLN A 139 -30.90 24.60 -12.00
#